data_AF-A0A7C3TXN3-F1
#
_entry.id   AF-A0A7C3TXN3-F1
#
_cell.length_a   1.000
_cell.length_b   1.000
_cell.length_c   1.000
_cell.angle_alpha   90.00
_cell.angle_beta   90.00
_cell.angle_gamma   90.00
#
_symmetry.space_group_name_H-M   'P 1'
#
loop_
_entity.id
_entity.type
_entity.pdbx_description
1 polymer ?
#
loop_
_entity_poly.entity_id
_entity_poly.type
_entity_poly.pdbx_seq_one_letter_code
_entity_poly.pdbx_strand_id
1 'polypeptide(L)'
;MASLTLETKDGEYQVMLAPGWYLKDQSWDLKSGDPLTVEGSRMADSKGRIYLVASRITHQRTGILMELRDEQGNPRWMKERSPRRFRR
;
A
#
# COMPACT_ATOMS: atom_id res chain seq x y z
N MET A 1 4.37 7.04 -7.02
CA MET A 1 3.77 6.15 -6.01
C MET A 1 2.89 5.15 -6.73
N ALA A 2 2.82 3.89 -6.30
CA ALA A 2 1.84 2.95 -6.87
C ALA A 2 0.49 3.12 -6.16
N SER A 3 -0.59 2.88 -6.91
CA SER A 3 -1.96 2.89 -6.42
C SER A 3 -2.76 1.83 -7.15
N LEU A 4 -3.85 1.36 -6.53
CA LEU A 4 -4.84 0.49 -7.15
C LEU A 4 -6.25 1.06 -6.92
N THR A 5 -7.18 0.58 -7.72
CA THR A 5 -8.61 0.74 -7.49
C THR A 5 -9.11 -0.45 -6.68
N LEU A 6 -9.83 -0.19 -5.59
CA LEU A 6 -10.52 -1.21 -4.80
C LEU A 6 -12.03 -1.02 -4.97
N GLU A 7 -12.68 -2.02 -5.56
CA GLU A 7 -14.13 -2.08 -5.67
C GLU A 7 -14.71 -2.75 -4.43
N THR A 8 -15.63 -2.07 -3.74
CA THR A 8 -16.39 -2.63 -2.62
C THR A 8 -17.89 -2.48 -2.87
N LYS A 9 -18.71 -3.06 -1.99
CA LYS A 9 -20.17 -2.90 -2.05
C LYS A 9 -20.63 -1.44 -1.92
N ASP A 10 -19.82 -0.62 -1.24
CA ASP A 10 -20.13 0.79 -0.96
C ASP A 10 -19.58 1.74 -2.05
N GLY A 11 -18.83 1.22 -3.02
CA GLY A 11 -18.30 1.98 -4.14
C GLY A 11 -16.82 1.71 -4.43
N GLU A 12 -16.26 2.55 -5.30
CA GLU A 12 -14.87 2.47 -5.74
C GLU A 12 -13.98 3.38 -4.88
N TYR A 13 -12.86 2.84 -4.41
CA TYR A 13 -11.86 3.57 -3.63
C TYR A 13 -10.51 3.57 -4.34
N GLN A 14 -9.94 4.75 -4.55
CA GLN A 14 -8.55 4.85 -4.98
C GLN A 14 -7.62 4.63 -3.78
N VAL A 15 -6.84 3.56 -3.81
CA VAL A 15 -5.95 3.16 -2.71
C VAL A 15 -4.50 3.46 -3.08
N MET A 16 -3.86 4.33 -2.32
CA MET A 16 -2.44 4.64 -2.43
C MET A 16 -1.62 3.66 -1.60
N LEU A 17 -0.67 3.00 -2.26
CA LEU A 17 0.10 1.89 -1.70
C LEU A 17 1.47 2.39 -1.24
N ALA A 18 2.51 1.82 -1.84
CA ALA A 18 3.92 2.16 -1.68
C ALA A 18 4.54 2.48 -3.04
N PRO A 19 5.80 2.91 -3.10
CA PRO A 19 6.55 2.96 -4.35
C PRO A 19 6.62 1.58 -5.00
N GLY A 20 6.55 1.53 -6.33
CA GLY A 20 6.55 0.24 -7.05
C GLY A 20 7.80 -0.62 -6.80
N TRP A 21 8.95 -0.01 -6.49
CA TRP A 21 10.16 -0.74 -6.12
C TRP A 21 9.99 -1.52 -4.80
N TYR A 22 9.35 -0.91 -3.79
CA TYR A 22 9.14 -1.56 -2.49
C TYR A 22 8.18 -2.74 -2.64
N LEU A 23 7.12 -2.59 -3.42
CA LEU A 23 6.17 -3.67 -3.69
C LEU A 23 6.84 -4.86 -4.40
N LYS A 24 7.78 -4.59 -5.32
CA LYS A 24 8.56 -5.63 -5.99
C LYS A 24 9.53 -6.34 -5.03
N ASP A 25 10.21 -5.61 -4.17
CA ASP A 25 11.13 -6.18 -3.17
C ASP A 25 10.39 -7.09 -2.17
N GLN A 26 9.14 -6.73 -1.84
CA GLN A 26 8.25 -7.57 -1.02
C GLN A 26 7.60 -8.73 -1.81
N SER A 27 8.01 -8.98 -3.05
CA SER A 27 7.51 -10.05 -3.93
C SER A 27 5.98 -10.06 -4.06
N TRP A 28 5.39 -8.88 -4.15
CA TRP A 28 3.93 -8.75 -4.16
C TRP A 28 3.37 -8.91 -5.58
N ASP A 29 2.72 -10.04 -5.85
CA ASP A 29 2.01 -10.34 -7.09
C ASP A 29 0.50 -10.20 -6.89
N LEU A 30 0.00 -8.95 -6.90
CA LEU A 30 -1.43 -8.69 -6.95
C LEU A 30 -1.94 -8.72 -8.38
N LYS A 31 -3.07 -9.40 -8.60
CA LYS A 31 -3.77 -9.41 -9.88
C LYS A 31 -5.14 -8.75 -9.74
N SER A 32 -5.61 -8.17 -10.83
CA SER A 32 -6.99 -7.68 -10.90
C SER A 32 -7.96 -8.81 -10.53
N GLY A 33 -8.87 -8.52 -9.59
CA GLY A 33 -9.83 -9.49 -9.06
C GLY A 33 -9.37 -10.26 -7.82
N ASP A 34 -8.12 -10.09 -7.35
CA ASP A 34 -7.74 -10.68 -6.06
C ASP A 34 -8.53 -10.02 -4.92
N PRO A 35 -9.12 -10.81 -4.00
CA PRO A 35 -9.85 -10.28 -2.86
C PRO A 35 -8.86 -9.74 -1.82
N LEU A 36 -9.00 -8.45 -1.50
CA LEU A 36 -8.13 -7.73 -0.57
C LEU A 36 -8.94 -7.11 0.57
N THR A 37 -8.31 -7.06 1.74
CA THR A 37 -8.73 -6.13 2.80
C THR A 37 -7.64 -5.10 2.98
N VAL A 38 -8.03 -3.84 2.97
CA VAL A 38 -7.12 -2.70 3.11
C VAL A 38 -7.50 -1.94 4.36
N GLU A 39 -6.53 -1.73 5.24
CA GLU A 39 -6.63 -0.83 6.38
C GLU A 39 -5.77 0.39 6.10
N GLY A 40 -6.27 1.58 6.42
CA GLY A 40 -5.55 2.81 6.12
C GLY A 40 -6.28 4.06 6.54
N SER A 41 -5.70 5.21 6.16
CA SER A 41 -6.26 6.52 6.46
C SER A 41 -6.98 7.09 5.25
N ARG A 42 -8.23 7.52 5.45
CA ARG A 42 -8.99 8.26 4.44
C ARG A 42 -8.44 9.68 4.34
N MET A 43 -8.03 10.08 3.14
CA MET A 43 -7.49 11.40 2.85
C MET A 43 -8.27 12.05 1.71
N ALA A 44 -8.28 13.38 1.70
CA ALA A 44 -8.79 14.16 0.59
C ALA A 44 -7.67 15.01 -0.01
N ASP A 45 -7.62 15.14 -1.33
CA ASP A 45 -6.73 16.10 -1.98
C ASP A 45 -7.33 17.52 -1.93
N SER A 46 -6.55 18.51 -2.39
CA SER A 46 -7.01 19.90 -2.47
C SER A 46 -8.18 20.12 -3.44
N LYS A 47 -8.51 19.11 -4.27
CA LYS A 47 -9.63 19.11 -5.21
C LYS A 47 -10.83 18.33 -4.67
N GLY A 48 -10.78 17.88 -3.42
CA GLY A 48 -11.85 17.10 -2.76
C GLY A 48 -11.92 15.63 -3.17
N ARG A 49 -10.94 15.11 -3.92
CA ARG A 49 -10.90 13.68 -4.28
C ARG A 49 -10.46 12.87 -3.08
N ILE A 50 -11.27 11.87 -2.76
CA ILE A 50 -11.03 11.00 -1.62
C ILE A 50 -10.17 9.82 -2.08
N TYR A 51 -9.11 9.54 -1.35
CA TYR A 51 -8.27 8.37 -1.53
C TYR A 51 -7.93 7.74 -0.18
N LEU A 52 -7.66 6.44 -0.20
CA LEU A 52 -7.26 5.67 0.97
C LEU A 52 -5.75 5.49 0.95
N VAL A 53 -5.06 5.94 1.98
CA VAL A 53 -3.62 5.68 2.15
C VAL A 53 -3.46 4.39 2.94
N ALA A 54 -3.06 3.31 2.27
CA ALA A 54 -3.01 1.98 2.86
C ALA A 54 -1.89 1.86 3.90
N SER A 55 -2.23 1.48 5.12
CA SER A 55 -1.28 1.12 6.17
C SER A 55 -0.98 -0.38 6.14
N ARG A 56 -2.02 -1.20 5.96
CA ARG A 56 -1.91 -2.65 5.85
C ARG A 56 -2.78 -3.19 4.74
N ILE A 57 -2.33 -4.26 4.10
CA ILE A 57 -3.08 -4.96 3.07
C ILE A 57 -2.99 -6.44 3.32
N THR A 58 -4.16 -7.07 3.42
CA THR A 58 -4.29 -8.51 3.61
C THR A 58 -4.82 -9.11 2.33
N HIS A 59 -4.06 -10.04 1.77
CA HIS A 59 -4.51 -10.83 0.65
C HIS A 59 -5.41 -11.96 1.15
N GLN A 60 -6.72 -11.86 0.92
CA GLN A 60 -7.69 -12.78 1.54
C GLN A 60 -7.51 -14.23 1.06
N ARG A 61 -7.09 -14.43 -0.20
CA ARG A 61 -6.85 -15.78 -0.75
C ARG A 61 -5.64 -16.49 -0.17
N THR A 62 -4.56 -15.78 0.14
CA THR A 62 -3.28 -16.37 0.58
C THR A 62 -3.02 -16.16 2.07
N GLY A 63 -3.78 -15.28 2.73
CA GLY A 63 -3.55 -14.85 4.11
C GLY A 63 -2.33 -13.94 4.30
N ILE A 64 -1.64 -13.57 3.21
CA ILE A 64 -0.43 -12.74 3.30
C ILE A 64 -0.83 -11.33 3.76
N LEU A 65 -0.28 -10.93 4.91
CA LEU A 65 -0.37 -9.57 5.43
C LEU A 65 0.85 -8.77 5.01
N MET A 66 0.61 -7.60 4.43
CA MET A 66 1.64 -6.64 4.08
C MET A 66 1.44 -5.35 4.86
N GLU A 67 2.45 -4.99 5.64
CA GLU A 67 2.49 -3.70 6.33
C GLU A 67 3.27 -2.69 5.49
N LEU A 68 2.60 -1.62 5.07
CA LEU A 68 3.17 -0.55 4.26
C LEU A 68 3.64 0.61 5.14
N ARG A 69 2.92 0.86 6.23
CA ARG A 69 3.19 1.93 7.19
C ARG A 69 3.15 1.36 8.60
N ASP A 70 3.92 1.95 9.50
CA ASP A 70 3.82 1.63 10.93
C ASP A 70 2.58 2.29 11.57
N GLU A 71 2.40 2.07 12.87
CA GLU A 71 1.26 2.58 13.64
C GLU A 71 1.20 4.10 13.68
N GLN A 72 2.33 4.79 13.50
CA GLN A 72 2.38 6.25 13.40
C GLN A 72 2.12 6.74 11.97
N GLY A 73 1.86 5.84 11.02
CA GLY A 73 1.66 6.15 9.61
C GLY A 73 2.96 6.36 8.84
N ASN A 74 4.13 6.13 9.45
CA ASN A 74 5.40 6.33 8.77
C ASN A 74 5.62 5.22 7.74
N PRO A 75 6.01 5.56 6.50
CA PRO A 75 6.23 4.55 5.49
C PRO A 75 7.47 3.69 5.76
N ARG A 76 7.30 2.36 5.71
CA ARG A 76 8.40 1.41 6.01
C ARG A 76 9.57 1.54 5.04
N TRP A 77 9.29 1.86 3.78
CA TRP A 77 10.29 2.07 2.75
C TRP A 77 11.20 3.28 2.99
N MET A 78 10.88 4.20 3.91
CA MET A 78 11.81 5.26 4.29
C MET A 78 13.02 4.72 5.06
N LYS A 79 12.84 3.62 5.81
CA LYS A 79 13.94 2.97 6.55
C LYS A 79 14.85 2.17 5.61
N GLU A 80 14.28 1.54 4.59
CA GLU A 80 15.01 0.77 3.58
C GLU A 80 15.73 1.63 2.54
N ARG A 81 15.32 2.88 2.36
CA ARG A 81 15.99 3.82 1.44
C ARG A 81 17.36 4.31 1.92
N SER A 82 17.83 3.86 3.08
CA SER A 82 19.23 4.05 3.45
C SER A 82 20.06 3.31 2.40
N PRO A 83 20.84 4.00 1.54
CA PRO A 83 21.74 3.28 0.66
C PRO A 83 22.58 2.42 1.60
N ARG A 84 22.55 1.10 1.40
CA ARG A 84 23.58 0.23 1.93
C ARG A 84 24.89 0.87 1.47
N ARG A 85 25.50 1.68 2.34
CA ARG A 85 26.83 2.24 2.16
C ARG A 85 27.66 1.02 1.82
N PHE A 86 28.12 0.95 0.57
CA PHE A 86 29.12 0.00 0.15
C PHE A 86 30.26 0.07 1.18
N ARG A 87 30.28 -0.86 2.13
CA ARG A 87 31.52 -1.22 2.80
C ARG A 87 32.22 -2.14 1.82
N ARG A 88 33.10 -1.52 1.02
CA ARG A 88 34.28 -2.21 0.48
C ARG A 88 35.12 -2.74 1.63
#